data_AF-A0A2U3KA50-F1
#
_entry.id   AF-A0A2U3KA50-F1
#
_cell.length_a   1.000
_cell.length_b   1.000
_cell.length_c   1.000
_cell.angle_alpha   90.00
_cell.angle_beta   90.00
_cell.angle_gamma   90.00
#
_symmetry.space_group_name_H-M   'P 1'
#
loop_
_entity.id
_entity.type
_entity.pdbx_description
1 polymer ?
#
loop_
_entity_poly.entity_id
_entity_poly.type
_entity_poly.pdbx_seq_one_letter_code
_entity_poly.pdbx_strand_id
1 'polypeptide(L)' 'MADAALGLRAIATAHGLDFVVMEAVRCDLVIPCDLMDLPAVKVLLDVLQTRSLREELSSLPGYESACTGTVIGQV' A
#
# COMPACT_ATOMS: atom_id res chain seq x y z
N MET A 1 11.84 -30.12 2.59
CA MET A 1 10.72 -29.60 1.78
C MET A 1 10.02 -28.56 2.63
N ALA A 2 9.57 -27.45 2.04
CA ALA A 2 8.81 -26.43 2.76
C ALA A 2 7.37 -26.47 2.26
N ASP A 3 6.43 -26.66 3.17
CA ASP A 3 5.00 -26.75 2.86
C ASP A 3 4.30 -25.36 2.90
N ALA A 4 5.01 -24.34 3.41
CA ALA A 4 4.54 -22.96 3.51
C ALA A 4 5.71 -21.96 3.41
N ALA A 5 5.38 -20.71 3.10
CA ALA A 5 6.33 -19.58 3.05
C ALA A 5 5.65 -18.28 3.52
N LEU A 6 6.47 -17.28 3.91
CA LEU A 6 5.98 -15.94 4.19
C LEU A 6 5.67 -15.21 2.87
N GLY A 7 4.56 -14.49 2.84
CA GLY A 7 4.14 -13.75 1.65
C GLY A 7 2.97 -12.81 1.92
N LEU A 8 2.55 -12.11 0.89
CA LEU A 8 1.41 -11.20 0.94
C LEU A 8 0.12 -11.94 0.59
N ARG A 9 -0.98 -11.61 1.27
CA ARG A 9 -2.31 -12.19 1.01
C ARG A 9 -2.72 -12.04 -0.46
N ALA A 10 -2.42 -10.89 -1.07
CA ALA A 10 -2.72 -10.64 -2.48
C ALA A 10 -2.06 -11.67 -3.42
N ILE A 11 -0.81 -12.06 -3.13
CA ILE A 11 -0.08 -13.06 -3.92
C ILE A 11 -0.67 -14.46 -3.70
N ALA A 12 -0.96 -14.83 -2.46
CA ALA A 12 -1.61 -16.11 -2.16
C ALA A 12 -2.96 -16.23 -2.90
N THR A 13 -3.78 -15.18 -2.87
CA THR A 13 -5.06 -15.14 -3.59
C THR A 13 -4.88 -15.23 -5.11
N ALA A 14 -3.92 -14.51 -5.68
CA ALA A 14 -3.63 -14.56 -7.12
C ALA A 14 -3.22 -15.96 -7.61
N HIS A 15 -2.62 -16.77 -6.73
CA HIS A 15 -2.18 -18.13 -7.03
C HIS A 15 -3.10 -19.23 -6.46
N GLY A 16 -4.25 -18.88 -5.88
CA GLY A 16 -5.19 -19.85 -5.31
C GLY A 16 -4.62 -20.63 -4.12
N LEU A 17 -3.68 -20.04 -3.37
CA LEU A 17 -3.08 -20.64 -2.18
C LEU A 17 -3.87 -20.26 -0.92
N ASP A 18 -3.92 -21.17 0.04
CA ASP A 18 -4.41 -20.86 1.38
C ASP A 18 -3.51 -19.82 2.06
N PHE A 19 -4.10 -18.96 2.90
CA PHE A 19 -3.38 -17.89 3.59
C PHE A 19 -3.77 -17.81 5.07
N VAL A 20 -2.76 -17.84 5.93
CA VAL A 20 -2.91 -17.60 7.38
C VAL A 20 -2.30 -16.25 7.71
N VAL A 21 -3.10 -15.36 8.28
CA VAL A 21 -2.63 -14.02 8.70
C VAL A 21 -1.69 -14.17 9.89
N MET A 22 -0.46 -13.68 9.77
CA MET A 22 0.50 -13.60 10.88
C MET A 22 0.63 -12.18 11.42
N GLU A 23 0.84 -11.21 10.53
CA GLU A 23 1.05 -9.80 10.88
C GLU A 23 0.57 -8.89 9.76
N ALA A 24 0.16 -7.67 10.11
CA ALA A 24 -0.13 -6.60 9.15
C ALA A 24 1.12 -5.76 8.93
N VAL A 25 1.50 -5.58 7.66
CA VAL A 25 2.66 -4.76 7.29
C VAL A 25 2.16 -3.46 6.68
N ARG A 26 2.64 -2.33 7.21
CA ARG A 26 2.36 -1.00 6.65
C ARG A 26 3.48 -0.59 5.69
N CYS A 27 3.09 -0.03 4.55
CA CYS A 27 4.00 0.58 3.60
C CYS A 27 3.85 2.10 3.63
N ASP A 28 4.95 2.79 3.93
CA ASP A 28 5.00 4.25 3.95
C ASP A 28 5.70 4.77 2.68
N LEU A 29 5.14 5.82 2.06
CA LEU A 29 5.76 6.49 0.90
C LEU A 29 6.69 7.59 1.41
N VAL A 30 7.98 7.48 1.09
CA VAL A 30 9.00 8.49 1.42
C VAL A 30 9.34 9.31 0.18
N ILE A 31 9.28 10.63 0.32
CA ILE A 31 9.58 11.58 -0.75
C ILE A 31 10.69 12.52 -0.26
N PRO A 32 11.85 12.58 -0.93
CA PRO A 32 12.88 13.57 -0.66
C PRO A 32 12.33 15.00 -0.75
N CYS A 33 12.67 15.86 0.22
CA CYS A 33 12.11 17.21 0.33
C CYS A 33 12.36 18.08 -0.91
N ASP A 34 13.51 17.93 -1.56
CA ASP A 34 13.89 18.64 -2.79
C ASP A 34 13.02 18.27 -4.00
N LEU A 35 12.31 17.13 -3.96
CA LEU A 35 11.40 16.69 -5.00
C LEU A 35 9.96 17.17 -4.79
N MET A 36 9.63 17.76 -3.63
CA MET A 36 8.25 18.15 -3.29
C MET A 36 7.65 19.17 -4.25
N ASP A 37 8.49 19.99 -4.89
CA ASP A 37 8.02 21.00 -5.84
C ASP A 37 7.77 20.49 -7.25
N LEU A 38 8.21 19.27 -7.56
CA LEU A 38 7.98 18.66 -8.87
C LEU A 38 6.47 18.51 -9.13
N PRO A 39 5.96 18.96 -10.30
CA PRO A 39 4.55 18.81 -10.63
C PRO A 39 4.04 17.37 -10.53
N ALA A 40 4.87 16.39 -10.91
CA ALA A 40 4.54 14.98 -10.81
C ALA A 40 4.33 14.50 -9.36
N VAL A 41 5.11 15.02 -8.40
CA VAL A 41 4.96 14.70 -6.98
C VAL A 41 3.66 15.26 -6.44
N LYS A 42 3.32 16.50 -6.81
CA LYS A 42 2.03 17.13 -6.42
C LYS A 42 0.84 16.31 -6.94
N VAL A 43 0.88 15.90 -8.21
CA VAL A 43 -0.16 15.03 -8.80
C VAL A 43 -0.24 13.69 -8.07
N LEU A 44 0.89 13.05 -7.76
CA LEU A 44 0.90 11.80 -7.00
C LEU A 44 0.24 11.96 -5.63
N LEU A 45 0.59 13.01 -4.90
CA LEU A 45 0.01 13.31 -3.58
C LEU A 45 -1.50 13.57 -3.67
N ASP A 46 -1.96 14.29 -4.70
CA ASP A 46 -3.39 14.52 -4.95
C ASP A 46 -4.12 13.20 -5.24
N VAL A 47 -3.53 12.31 -6.06
CA VAL A 47 -4.10 11.00 -6.36
C VAL A 47 -4.23 10.15 -5.10
N LEU A 48 -3.26 10.20 -4.19
CA LEU A 48 -3.33 9.50 -2.90
C LEU A 48 -4.50 9.97 -2.02
N GLN A 49 -5.00 11.20 -2.22
CA GLN A 49 -6.17 11.71 -1.50
C GLN A 49 -7.51 11.28 -2.12
N THR A 50 -7.51 10.68 -3.31
CA THR A 50 -8.75 10.36 -4.02
C THR A 50 -9.50 9.19 -3.39
N ARG A 51 -10.84 9.28 -3.42
CA ARG A 51 -11.70 8.17 -3.01
C ARG A 51 -11.55 6.97 -3.94
N SER A 52 -11.43 7.22 -5.25
CA SER A 52 -11.28 6.16 -6.25
C SER A 52 -10.07 5.27 -5.98
N LEU A 53 -8.91 5.87 -5.64
CA LEU A 53 -7.73 5.08 -5.29
C LEU A 53 -7.96 4.26 -4.01
N ARG A 54 -8.56 4.86 -2.97
CA ARG A 54 -8.85 4.14 -1.72
C ARG A 54 -9.78 2.94 -1.95
N GLU A 55 -10.78 3.09 -2.81
CA GLU A 55 -11.69 2.00 -3.18
C GLU A 55 -10.98 0.91 -3.98
N GLU A 56 -10.11 1.30 -4.92
CA GLU A 56 -9.29 0.35 -5.68
C GLU A 56 -8.35 -0.44 -4.75
N LEU A 57 -7.65 0.23 -3.84
CA LEU A 57 -6.80 -0.43 -2.85
C LEU A 57 -7.59 -1.38 -1.94
N SER A 58 -8.75 -0.95 -1.43
CA SER A 58 -9.61 -1.79 -0.58
C SER A 58 -10.19 -3.01 -1.32
N SER A 59 -10.21 -2.99 -2.65
CA SER A 59 -10.63 -4.14 -3.46
C SER A 59 -9.57 -5.24 -3.53
N LEU A 60 -8.31 -4.93 -3.22
CA LEU A 60 -7.20 -5.88 -3.25
C LEU A 60 -7.22 -6.78 -2.00
N PRO A 61 -7.13 -8.11 -2.15
CA PRO A 61 -7.08 -9.03 -1.00
C PRO A 61 -5.88 -8.74 -0.10
N GLY A 62 -6.14 -8.16 1.08
CA GLY A 62 -5.11 -7.93 2.11
C GLY A 62 -4.69 -6.50 2.27
N TYR A 63 -5.21 -5.60 1.45
CA TYR A 63 -4.93 -4.17 1.56
C TYR A 63 -5.99 -3.49 2.41
N GLU A 64 -5.52 -2.59 3.26
CA GLU A 64 -6.34 -1.62 3.98
C GLU A 64 -5.92 -0.22 3.55
N SER A 65 -6.89 0.64 3.25
CA SER A 65 -6.63 1.99 2.73
C SER A 65 -6.92 3.12 3.73
N ALA A 66 -7.19 2.76 5.00
CA ALA A 66 -7.63 3.70 6.03
C ALA A 66 -6.66 4.87 6.27
N CYS A 67 -5.35 4.61 6.11
CA CYS A 67 -4.30 5.62 6.31
C CYS A 67 -3.71 6.17 5.01
N THR A 68 -4.19 5.72 3.83
CA THR A 68 -3.62 6.11 2.53
C THR A 68 -3.67 7.63 2.34
N GLY A 69 -2.55 8.21 1.92
CA GLY A 69 -2.41 9.65 1.70
C GLY A 69 -2.19 10.48 2.97
N THR A 70 -2.14 9.86 4.15
CA THR A 70 -1.86 10.58 5.39
C THR A 70 -0.37 10.90 5.50
N VAL A 71 -0.03 12.17 5.77
CA VAL A 71 1.34 12.56 6.09
C VAL A 71 1.62 12.21 7.55
N ILE A 72 2.55 11.28 7.78
CA ILE A 72 2.88 10.77 9.12
C ILE A 72 4.16 11.38 9.71
N GLY A 73 4.90 12.18 8.93
CA GLY A 73 6.12 12.84 9.39
C GLY A 73 6.84 13.61 8.27
N GLN A 74 7.74 14.50 8.68
CA GLN A 74 8.74 15.17 7.85
C GLN A 74 10.04 15.16 8.65
N VAL A 75 11.15 14.82 7.99
CA VAL A 75 12.47 14.63 8.60
C VAL A 75 13.47 15.57 7.95
#